data_AF-A0A0Q9TBY1-F1
#
_entry.id   AF-A0A0Q9TBY1-F1
#
_cell.length_a   1.000
_cell.length_b   1.000
_cell.length_c   1.000
_cell.angle_alpha   90.00
_cell.angle_beta   90.00
_cell.angle_gamma   90.00
#
_symmetry.space_group_name_H-M   'P 1'
#
loop_
_entity.id
_entity.type
_entity.pdbx_description
1 polymer ?
#
loop_
_entity_poly.entity_id
_entity_poly.type
_entity_poly.pdbx_seq_one_letter_code
_entity_poly.pdbx_strand_id
1 'polypeptide(L)'
;MDTTGTRSTGLDLAYPQSLAVYDTYEQAQRAVDHLSDEEFPVENLLIVGTDLKRIERVTGRLTWGRVALASAVSGLWFGVFVGLIIALWVDGDLLGILLSTAAFGALFGLVWGLLGYAATRGRRDFSSVTAVVATRYEVLVEHKHREAAHAILAATPGLLPDPHAAG
;
A
#
# COMPACT_ATOMS: atom_id res chain seq x y z
N MET A 1 -28.42 -7.20 25.45
CA MET A 1 -28.63 -8.22 24.41
C MET A 1 -28.20 -7.55 23.10
N ASP A 2 -27.04 -7.94 22.58
CA ASP A 2 -26.19 -7.15 21.68
C ASP A 2 -26.84 -6.69 20.37
N THR A 3 -26.76 -5.39 20.10
CA THR A 3 -27.06 -4.71 18.83
C THR A 3 -25.78 -4.11 18.26
N THR A 4 -24.77 -4.94 18.01
CA THR A 4 -23.62 -4.51 17.20
C THR A 4 -23.91 -4.88 15.76
N GLY A 5 -24.50 -3.94 15.02
CA GLY A 5 -24.64 -4.04 13.56
C GLY A 5 -23.25 -3.99 12.91
N THR A 6 -22.63 -5.15 12.73
CA THR A 6 -21.43 -5.31 11.91
C THR A 6 -21.78 -4.84 10.51
N ARG A 7 -21.10 -3.78 10.03
CA ARG A 7 -21.20 -3.42 8.61
C ARG A 7 -20.59 -4.58 7.83
N SER A 8 -21.42 -5.39 7.18
CA SER A 8 -20.95 -6.48 6.34
C SER A 8 -20.10 -5.90 5.24
N THR A 9 -18.79 -6.05 5.34
CA THR A 9 -17.85 -5.46 4.37
C THR A 9 -17.82 -6.25 3.05
N GLY A 10 -18.79 -7.17 2.86
CA GLY A 10 -18.77 -8.18 1.80
C GLY A 10 -17.68 -9.23 1.98
N LEU A 11 -16.94 -9.18 3.09
CA LEU A 11 -15.78 -10.03 3.41
C LEU A 11 -16.06 -10.95 4.62
N ASP A 12 -17.31 -11.02 5.09
CA ASP A 12 -17.68 -11.78 6.28
C ASP A 12 -18.27 -13.13 5.88
N LEU A 13 -17.71 -14.21 6.45
CA LEU A 13 -18.24 -15.57 6.40
C LEU A 13 -18.70 -16.00 7.79
N ALA A 14 -19.78 -16.78 7.87
CA ALA A 14 -20.26 -17.35 9.13
C ALA A 14 -19.39 -18.54 9.57
N TYR A 15 -18.53 -18.32 10.56
CA TYR A 15 -17.55 -19.30 11.06
C TYR A 15 -16.68 -19.87 9.93
N PRO A 16 -15.79 -19.05 9.34
CA PRO A 16 -14.93 -19.47 8.25
C PRO A 16 -13.98 -20.58 8.70
N GLN A 17 -13.79 -21.57 7.84
CA GLN A 17 -12.85 -22.66 8.02
C GLN A 17 -11.91 -22.77 6.83
N SER A 18 -10.67 -23.18 7.10
CA SER A 18 -9.70 -23.49 6.05
C SER A 18 -10.18 -24.66 5.20
N LEU A 19 -10.28 -24.43 3.89
CA LEU A 19 -10.52 -25.48 2.90
C LEU A 19 -9.19 -26.04 2.40
N ALA A 20 -8.29 -25.16 1.94
CA ALA A 20 -6.98 -25.49 1.41
C ALA A 20 -6.06 -24.26 1.35
N VAL A 21 -4.74 -24.49 1.38
CA VAL A 21 -3.70 -23.44 1.27
C VAL A 21 -2.83 -23.67 0.05
N TYR A 22 -2.73 -22.66 -0.80
CA TYR A 22 -2.02 -22.66 -2.07
C TYR A 22 -0.82 -21.72 -2.03
N ASP A 23 0.18 -21.98 -2.89
CA ASP A 23 1.38 -21.13 -2.97
C ASP A 23 1.16 -19.89 -3.85
N THR A 24 0.20 -19.97 -4.78
CA THR A 24 -0.09 -18.91 -5.75
C THR A 24 -1.58 -18.56 -5.76
N TYR A 25 -1.88 -17.30 -6.10
CA TYR A 25 -3.25 -16.85 -6.23
C TYR A 25 -3.99 -17.62 -7.34
N GLU A 26 -3.32 -17.91 -8.43
CA GLU A 26 -3.86 -18.62 -9.58
C GLU A 26 -4.24 -20.08 -9.25
N GLN A 27 -3.56 -20.73 -8.31
CA GLN A 27 -3.97 -22.04 -7.79
C GLN A 27 -5.25 -21.92 -6.94
N ALA A 28 -5.28 -20.96 -6.01
CA ALA A 28 -6.46 -20.71 -5.19
C ALA A 28 -7.68 -20.34 -6.04
N GLN A 29 -7.49 -19.50 -7.06
CA GLN A 29 -8.54 -19.11 -7.99
C GLN A 29 -9.04 -20.32 -8.79
N ARG A 30 -8.15 -21.17 -9.32
CA ARG A 30 -8.57 -22.39 -10.03
C ARG A 30 -9.43 -23.33 -9.18
N ALA A 31 -9.14 -23.44 -7.88
CA ALA A 31 -9.98 -24.22 -6.98
C ALA A 31 -11.38 -23.61 -6.81
N VAL A 32 -11.47 -22.29 -6.69
CA VAL A 32 -12.76 -21.58 -6.62
C VAL A 32 -13.52 -21.67 -7.94
N ASP A 33 -12.84 -21.52 -9.07
CA ASP A 33 -13.43 -21.63 -10.40
C ASP A 33 -14.02 -23.04 -10.60
N HIS A 34 -13.28 -24.09 -10.22
CA HIS A 34 -13.81 -25.46 -10.29
C HIS A 34 -15.01 -25.69 -9.37
N LEU A 35 -14.99 -25.14 -8.15
CA LEU A 35 -16.17 -25.18 -7.27
C LEU A 35 -17.37 -24.50 -7.95
N SER A 36 -17.17 -23.36 -8.59
CA SER A 36 -18.22 -22.67 -9.34
C SER A 36 -18.77 -23.50 -10.50
N ASP A 37 -17.89 -24.18 -11.24
CA ASP A 37 -18.27 -25.03 -12.37
C ASP A 37 -19.12 -26.23 -11.93
N GLU A 38 -18.88 -26.75 -10.73
CA GLU A 38 -19.67 -27.80 -10.08
C GLU A 38 -20.91 -27.26 -9.32
N GLU A 39 -21.34 -26.04 -9.65
CA GLU A 39 -22.51 -25.34 -9.07
C GLU A 39 -22.45 -25.17 -7.54
N PHE A 40 -21.25 -25.17 -6.95
CA PHE A 40 -21.07 -24.88 -5.53
C PHE A 40 -21.40 -23.40 -5.24
N PRO A 41 -22.05 -23.07 -4.11
CA PRO A 41 -22.39 -21.69 -3.75
C PRO A 41 -21.13 -20.89 -3.32
N VAL A 42 -20.40 -20.36 -4.32
CA VAL A 42 -19.11 -19.67 -4.15
C VAL A 42 -19.17 -18.39 -3.32
N GLU A 43 -20.36 -17.83 -3.09
CA GLU A 43 -20.57 -16.73 -2.14
C GLU A 43 -20.21 -17.11 -0.68
N ASN A 44 -20.06 -18.41 -0.40
CA ASN A 44 -19.61 -18.94 0.89
C ASN A 44 -18.09 -19.18 0.93
N LEU A 45 -17.32 -18.64 -0.04
CA LEU A 45 -15.86 -18.78 -0.14
C LEU A 45 -15.16 -17.43 0.01
N LEU A 46 -13.93 -17.46 0.53
CA LEU A 46 -13.00 -16.32 0.54
C LEU A 46 -11.60 -16.79 0.16
N ILE A 47 -10.91 -16.02 -0.68
CA ILE A 47 -9.47 -16.19 -0.90
C ILE A 47 -8.73 -15.17 -0.02
N VAL A 48 -7.90 -15.66 0.89
CA VAL A 48 -7.15 -14.85 1.85
C VAL A 48 -5.66 -15.00 1.59
N GLY A 49 -4.98 -13.89 1.35
CA GLY A 49 -3.52 -13.87 1.33
C GLY A 49 -2.97 -14.07 2.75
N THR A 50 -2.22 -15.15 2.96
CA THR A 50 -1.58 -15.51 4.23
C THR A 50 -0.06 -15.38 4.14
N ASP A 51 0.64 -15.52 5.27
CA ASP A 51 2.10 -15.36 5.38
C ASP A 51 2.60 -14.05 4.77
N LEU A 52 1.98 -12.94 5.16
CA LEU A 52 2.30 -11.63 4.62
C LEU A 52 3.76 -11.26 4.91
N LYS A 53 4.56 -11.12 3.85
CA LYS A 53 5.91 -10.59 3.92
C LYS A 53 5.89 -9.09 3.65
N ARG A 54 6.46 -8.33 4.57
CA ARG A 54 6.72 -6.91 4.37
C ARG A 54 8.08 -6.75 3.70
N ILE A 55 8.08 -6.26 2.47
CA ILE A 55 9.30 -5.99 1.71
C ILE A 55 9.58 -4.49 1.79
N GLU A 56 10.80 -4.14 2.20
CA GLU A 56 11.27 -2.76 2.28
C GLU A 56 12.44 -2.58 1.30
N ARG A 57 12.21 -1.89 0.18
CA ARG A 57 13.28 -1.58 -0.78
C ARG A 57 13.97 -0.29 -0.36
N VAL A 58 15.25 -0.37 -0.03
CA VAL A 58 16.11 0.79 0.24
C VAL A 58 16.43 1.47 -1.09
N THR A 59 15.84 2.63 -1.36
CA THR A 59 16.02 3.34 -2.65
C THR A 59 17.19 4.32 -2.65
N GLY A 60 17.73 4.67 -1.48
CA GLY A 60 18.91 5.52 -1.37
C GLY A 60 19.08 6.13 0.00
N ARG A 61 20.16 6.92 0.15
CA ARG A 61 20.43 7.72 1.35
C ARG A 61 19.77 9.08 1.22
N LEU A 62 18.99 9.48 2.21
CA LEU A 62 18.50 10.84 2.32
C LEU A 62 19.62 11.71 2.93
N THR A 63 20.33 12.46 2.09
CA THR A 63 21.45 13.32 2.53
C THR A 63 20.99 14.76 2.72
N TRP A 64 21.64 15.49 3.63
CA TRP A 64 21.47 16.93 3.85
C TRP A 64 21.48 17.75 2.55
N GLY A 65 22.39 17.45 1.62
CA GLY A 65 22.48 18.15 0.34
C GLY A 65 21.24 17.98 -0.54
N ARG A 66 20.64 16.79 -0.55
CA ARG A 66 19.42 16.51 -1.33
C ARG A 66 18.21 17.24 -0.76
N VAL A 67 18.09 17.29 0.58
CA VAL A 67 17.05 18.05 1.27
C VAL A 67 17.24 19.56 1.01
N ALA A 68 18.46 20.07 1.23
CA ALA A 68 18.76 21.49 1.01
C ALA A 68 18.40 21.93 -0.40
N LEU A 69 18.79 21.15 -1.41
CA LEU A 69 18.49 21.44 -2.81
C LEU A 69 16.98 21.36 -3.11
N ALA A 70 16.30 20.30 -2.66
CA ALA A 70 14.86 20.16 -2.89
C ALA A 70 14.05 21.29 -2.23
N SER A 71 14.40 21.66 -0.99
CA SER A 71 13.71 22.70 -0.25
C SER A 71 14.06 24.11 -0.77
N ALA A 72 15.29 24.34 -1.23
CA ALA A 72 15.66 25.60 -1.89
C ALA A 72 14.92 25.79 -3.22
N VAL A 73 14.81 24.75 -4.05
CA VAL A 73 14.06 24.80 -5.31
C VAL A 73 12.58 25.05 -5.06
N SER A 74 11.98 24.35 -4.09
CA SER A 74 10.59 24.58 -3.69
C SER A 74 10.37 26.01 -3.18
N GLY A 75 11.28 26.49 -2.32
CA GLY A 75 11.27 27.85 -1.80
C GLY A 75 11.45 28.92 -2.89
N LEU A 76 12.30 28.68 -3.88
CA LEU A 76 12.49 29.58 -5.02
C LEU A 76 11.19 29.77 -5.79
N TRP A 77 10.51 28.66 -6.11
CA TRP A 77 9.22 28.72 -6.81
C TRP A 77 8.16 29.47 -6.00
N PHE A 78 8.08 29.19 -4.70
CA PHE A 78 7.17 29.92 -3.81
C PHE A 78 7.53 31.41 -3.74
N GLY A 79 8.81 31.76 -3.68
CA GLY A 79 9.30 33.14 -3.71
C GLY A 79 8.90 33.86 -4.99
N VAL A 80 9.09 33.24 -6.15
CA VAL A 80 8.63 33.77 -7.45
C VAL A 80 7.12 33.99 -7.44
N PHE A 81 6.35 33.02 -6.95
CA PHE A 81 4.89 33.13 -6.86
C PHE A 81 4.45 34.32 -5.98
N VAL A 82 5.05 34.47 -4.79
CA VAL A 82 4.80 35.60 -3.91
C VAL A 82 5.22 36.92 -4.57
N GLY A 83 6.38 36.94 -5.25
CA GLY A 83 6.85 38.10 -6.00
C GLY A 83 5.88 38.54 -7.10
N LEU A 84 5.29 37.60 -7.83
CA LEU A 84 4.26 37.91 -8.83
C LEU A 84 3.02 38.54 -8.19
N ILE A 85 2.58 38.04 -7.03
CA ILE A 85 1.45 38.63 -6.30
C ILE A 85 1.78 40.06 -5.86
N ILE A 86 2.97 40.29 -5.29
CA ILE A 86 3.41 41.63 -4.85
C ILE A 86 3.47 42.60 -6.04
N ALA A 87 3.98 42.14 -7.18
CA ALA A 87 4.08 42.96 -8.39
C ALA A 87 2.72 43.41 -8.96
N LEU A 88 1.60 42.81 -8.55
CA LEU A 88 0.26 43.29 -8.93
C LEU A 88 -0.15 44.57 -8.18
N TRP A 89 0.47 44.85 -7.03
CA TRP A 89 0.12 45.97 -6.15
C TRP A 89 1.22 47.03 -6.03
N VAL A 90 2.46 46.67 -6.36
CA VAL A 90 3.64 47.53 -6.23
C VAL A 90 4.15 47.93 -7.62
N ASP A 91 4.15 49.23 -7.89
CA ASP A 91 4.81 49.78 -9.07
C ASP A 91 6.34 49.76 -8.87
N GLY A 92 7.06 49.07 -9.75
CA GLY A 92 8.51 48.93 -9.66
C GLY A 92 9.14 48.03 -10.72
N ASP A 93 10.45 47.82 -10.62
CA ASP A 93 11.16 46.88 -11.49
C ASP A 93 10.75 45.44 -11.17
N LEU A 94 9.95 44.85 -12.05
CA LEU A 94 9.44 43.48 -11.92
C LEU A 94 10.58 42.47 -11.78
N LEU A 95 11.68 42.65 -12.51
CA LEU A 95 12.81 41.71 -12.44
C LEU A 95 13.49 41.78 -11.07
N GLY A 96 13.72 42.97 -10.53
CA GLY A 96 14.24 43.17 -9.18
C GLY A 96 13.34 42.55 -8.10
N ILE A 97 12.01 42.73 -8.19
CA ILE A 97 11.04 42.14 -7.26
C ILE A 97 11.09 40.61 -7.34
N LEU A 98 11.06 40.03 -8.54
CA LEU A 98 11.08 38.58 -8.70
C LEU A 98 12.40 37.96 -8.25
N LEU A 99 13.55 38.56 -8.58
CA LEU A 99 14.85 38.04 -8.18
C LEU A 99 15.04 38.08 -6.65
N SER A 100 14.64 39.18 -6.02
CA SER A 100 14.78 39.33 -4.56
C SER A 100 13.85 38.38 -3.80
N THR A 101 12.59 38.28 -4.21
CA THR A 101 11.61 37.36 -3.60
C THR A 101 11.93 35.89 -3.86
N ALA A 102 12.42 35.55 -5.05
CA ALA A 102 12.92 34.22 -5.37
C ALA A 102 14.13 33.83 -4.51
N ALA A 103 15.11 34.73 -4.36
CA ALA A 103 16.29 34.49 -3.53
C ALA A 103 15.91 34.31 -2.05
N PHE A 104 15.02 35.17 -1.54
CA PHE A 104 14.52 35.06 -0.17
C PHE A 104 13.72 33.77 0.03
N GLY A 105 12.85 33.42 -0.92
CA GLY A 105 12.09 32.17 -0.91
C GLY A 105 13.00 30.95 -0.91
N ALA A 106 14.05 30.94 -1.73
CA ALA A 106 15.03 29.86 -1.77
C ALA A 106 15.78 29.71 -0.44
N LEU A 107 16.23 30.82 0.15
CA LEU A 107 16.90 30.82 1.45
C LEU A 107 15.95 30.35 2.57
N PHE A 108 14.72 30.86 2.59
CA PHE A 108 13.70 30.47 3.55
C PHE A 108 13.37 28.99 3.44
N GLY A 109 13.13 28.49 2.21
CA GLY A 109 12.88 27.09 1.91
C GLY A 109 14.05 26.21 2.34
N LEU A 110 15.29 26.62 2.07
CA LEU A 110 16.48 25.91 2.53
C LEU A 110 16.51 25.80 4.06
N VAL A 111 16.39 26.92 4.77
CA VAL A 111 16.44 26.94 6.25
C VAL A 111 15.32 26.09 6.83
N TRP A 112 14.08 26.27 6.37
CA TRP A 112 12.92 25.54 6.89
C TRP A 112 12.98 24.04 6.55
N GLY A 113 13.43 23.69 5.35
CA GLY A 113 13.65 22.31 4.94
C GLY A 113 14.72 21.60 5.74
N LEU A 114 15.83 22.29 6.02
CA LEU A 114 16.90 21.75 6.87
C LEU A 114 16.46 21.62 8.33
N LEU A 115 15.70 22.58 8.86
CA LEU A 115 15.12 22.49 10.22
C LEU A 115 14.11 21.36 10.32
N GLY A 116 13.21 21.20 9.34
CA GLY A 116 12.25 20.10 9.29
C GLY A 116 12.93 18.74 9.18
N TYR A 117 13.99 18.66 8.37
CA TYR A 117 14.82 17.46 8.31
C TYR A 117 15.55 17.21 9.62
N ALA A 118 16.16 18.22 10.26
CA ALA A 118 16.80 18.09 11.56
C ALA A 118 15.84 17.61 12.66
N ALA A 119 14.62 18.13 12.69
CA ALA A 119 13.58 17.76 13.66
C ALA A 119 13.05 16.33 13.45
N THR A 120 13.06 15.83 12.21
CA THR A 120 12.64 14.47 11.86
C THR A 120 13.81 13.48 11.78
N ARG A 121 15.05 13.98 11.82
CA ARG A 121 16.29 13.21 11.78
C ARG A 121 16.42 12.44 13.09
N GLY A 122 16.37 11.11 12.98
CA GLY A 122 16.52 10.25 14.15
C GLY A 122 15.87 8.88 14.05
N ARG A 123 15.13 8.53 12.98
CA ARG A 123 14.45 7.22 12.92
C ARG A 123 14.59 6.37 11.67
N ARG A 124 15.24 6.80 10.56
CA ARG A 124 15.65 5.94 9.42
C ARG A 124 16.39 6.78 8.36
N ASP A 125 17.68 6.54 8.16
CA ASP A 125 18.51 7.20 7.12
C ASP A 125 18.33 6.60 5.71
N PHE A 126 17.15 6.08 5.42
CA PHE A 126 16.82 5.42 4.16
C PHE A 126 15.46 5.88 3.67
N SER A 127 15.39 6.34 2.41
CA SER A 127 14.10 6.37 1.73
C SER A 127 13.74 4.94 1.40
N SER A 128 12.58 4.49 1.90
CA SER A 128 12.10 3.15 1.62
C SER A 128 10.70 3.16 1.06
N VAL A 129 10.48 2.31 0.08
CA VAL A 129 9.14 1.95 -0.37
C VAL A 129 8.78 0.65 0.33
N THR A 130 7.67 0.67 1.07
CA THR A 130 7.14 -0.53 1.74
C THR A 130 6.05 -1.15 0.87
N ALA A 131 6.14 -2.45 0.65
CA ALA A 131 5.06 -3.26 0.09
C ALA A 131 4.76 -4.44 1.02
N VAL A 132 3.49 -4.85 1.10
CA VAL A 132 3.07 -6.07 1.77
C VAL A 132 2.64 -7.05 0.68
N VAL A 133 3.24 -8.23 0.68
CA VAL A 133 3.01 -9.26 -0.35
C VAL A 133 2.67 -10.56 0.36
N ALA A 134 1.59 -11.23 -0.04
CA ALA A 134 1.25 -12.56 0.46
C ALA A 134 2.17 -13.61 -0.16
N THR A 135 2.62 -14.58 0.62
CA THR A 135 3.40 -15.72 0.07
C THR A 135 2.62 -17.01 0.00
N ARG A 136 1.42 -17.04 0.58
CA ARG A 136 0.47 -18.13 0.47
C ARG A 136 -0.94 -17.57 0.33
N TYR A 137 -1.83 -18.38 -0.20
CA TYR A 137 -3.22 -18.04 -0.45
C TYR A 137 -4.10 -19.15 0.09
N GLU A 138 -4.90 -18.84 1.09
CA GLU A 138 -5.81 -19.77 1.73
C GLU A 138 -7.23 -19.56 1.21
N VAL A 139 -7.90 -20.63 0.80
CA VAL A 139 -9.33 -20.61 0.50
C VAL A 139 -10.08 -20.98 1.78
N LEU A 140 -10.87 -20.05 2.27
CA LEU A 140 -11.78 -20.24 3.39
C LEU A 140 -13.18 -20.54 2.87
N VAL A 141 -13.93 -21.34 3.62
CA VAL A 141 -15.32 -21.70 3.34
C VAL A 141 -16.15 -21.63 4.63
N GLU A 142 -17.44 -21.29 4.52
CA GLU A 142 -18.33 -21.41 5.68
C GLU A 142 -18.39 -22.86 6.18
N HIS A 143 -18.31 -23.04 7.50
CA HIS A 143 -18.24 -24.36 8.14
C HIS A 143 -19.29 -25.37 7.62
N LYS A 144 -20.53 -24.95 7.38
CA LYS A 144 -21.64 -25.79 6.87
C LYS A 144 -21.40 -26.37 5.48
N HIS A 145 -20.55 -25.75 4.67
CA HIS A 145 -20.25 -26.18 3.30
C HIS A 145 -18.86 -26.80 3.14
N ARG A 146 -18.06 -26.84 4.21
CA ARG A 146 -16.66 -27.27 4.19
C ARG A 146 -16.48 -28.70 3.68
N GLU A 147 -17.28 -29.64 4.17
CA GLU A 147 -17.18 -31.04 3.76
C GLU A 147 -17.56 -31.24 2.29
N ALA A 148 -18.63 -30.58 1.83
CA ALA A 148 -19.07 -30.64 0.44
C ALA A 148 -18.03 -30.04 -0.51
N ALA A 149 -17.49 -28.86 -0.20
CA ALA A 149 -16.44 -28.23 -1.00
C ALA A 149 -15.19 -29.10 -1.07
N HIS A 150 -14.77 -29.67 0.06
CA HIS A 150 -13.62 -30.56 0.11
C HIS A 150 -13.83 -31.83 -0.71
N ALA A 151 -15.03 -32.42 -0.67
CA ALA A 151 -15.36 -33.60 -1.46
C ALA A 151 -15.26 -33.33 -2.97
N ILE A 152 -15.74 -32.17 -3.43
CA ILE A 152 -15.63 -31.75 -4.85
C ILE A 152 -14.15 -31.61 -5.25
N LEU A 153 -13.36 -30.86 -4.47
CA LEU A 153 -11.94 -30.67 -4.78
C LEU A 153 -11.13 -31.97 -4.71
N ALA A 154 -11.49 -32.89 -3.81
CA ALA A 154 -10.82 -34.19 -3.68
C ALA A 154 -11.14 -35.14 -4.84
N ALA A 155 -12.27 -34.96 -5.54
CA ALA A 155 -12.63 -35.77 -6.70
C ALA A 155 -11.77 -35.45 -7.94
N THR A 156 -11.17 -34.26 -7.99
CA THR A 156 -10.38 -33.77 -9.12
C THR A 156 -8.89 -33.71 -8.77
N PRO A 157 -8.04 -34.58 -9.36
CA PRO A 157 -6.60 -34.58 -9.09
C PRO A 157 -5.94 -33.24 -9.41
N GLY A 158 -5.08 -32.76 -8.51
CA GLY A 158 -4.29 -31.54 -8.70
C GLY A 158 -4.97 -30.23 -8.29
N LEU A 159 -6.20 -30.28 -7.77
CA LEU A 159 -6.87 -29.10 -7.18
C LEU A 159 -6.67 -28.97 -5.68
N LEU A 160 -6.49 -30.07 -4.95
CA LEU A 160 -6.00 -29.98 -3.57
C LEU A 160 -4.47 -29.88 -3.57
N PRO A 161 -3.87 -28.98 -2.76
CA PRO A 161 -2.43 -28.94 -2.56
C PRO A 161 -1.94 -30.27 -1.97
N ASP A 162 -0.88 -30.83 -2.55
CA ASP A 162 -0.27 -32.04 -2.00
C ASP A 162 0.35 -31.72 -0.63
N PRO A 163 -0.07 -32.38 0.47
CA PRO A 163 0.50 -32.14 1.80
C PRO A 163 1.99 -32.52 1.88
N HIS A 164 2.51 -33.23 0.87
CA HIS A 164 3.91 -33.66 0.78
C HIS A 164 4.76 -32.83 -0.20
N ALA A 165 4.16 -31.89 -0.96
CA ALA A 165 4.91 -31.06 -1.92
C ALA A 165 5.53 -29.81 -1.28
N ALA A 166 5.11 -29.44 -0.06
CA ALA A 166 5.67 -28.32 0.69
C ALA A 166 6.83 -28.79 1.60
N GLY A 167 8.04 -28.89 1.03
CA GLY A 167 9.29 -29.16 1.74
C GLY A 167 10.43 -28.28 1.22
#